data_AF-A0A8B9WWE6-F1
#
_entry.id   AF-A0A8B9WWE6-F1
#
_cell.length_a   1.000
_cell.length_b   1.000
_cell.length_c   1.000
_cell.angle_alpha   90.00
_cell.angle_beta   90.00
_cell.angle_gamma   90.00
#
_symmetry.space_group_name_H-M   'P 1'
#
loop_
_entity.id
_entity.type
_entity.pdbx_description
1 polymer ?
#
loop_
_entity_poly.entity_id
_entity_poly.type
_entity_poly.pdbx_seq_one_letter_code
_entity_poly.pdbx_strand_id
1 'polypeptide(L)'
;MEPACKRHFIQDTCLYECSPNLGPWIREVNQRWRKERVLGVPLCKEDCQSWWEDCRTSYTCKSNWHKGWNWTSGYNQCPVKAACHRFDFYFPTPAALCNEIWSHSYKVNQSWRKERILNVPLCKEDCQSWWEDCRTSYTCKSNWHRGWDWTSGSNKCPTGTICRTFEAYFPTPAALCEGLWSHSYKLSNYSRGSGRCIQMWFDPALGNPNEEVARFYALALTAEAWPQGIRPLLLCLALMLSLWLHD
;
A
#
# COMPACT_ATOMS: atom_id res chain seq x y z
N MET A 1 -6.32 -11.52 -20.23
CA MET A 1 -5.62 -11.84 -18.98
C MET A 1 -6.27 -13.09 -18.42
N GLU A 2 -5.48 -14.09 -18.10
CA GLU A 2 -5.95 -15.36 -17.56
C GLU A 2 -6.48 -15.21 -16.12
N PRO A 3 -7.41 -16.07 -15.64
CA PRO A 3 -7.97 -15.97 -14.29
C PRO A 3 -6.90 -16.06 -13.19
N ALA A 4 -5.91 -16.94 -13.34
CA ALA A 4 -4.79 -17.11 -12.41
C ALA A 4 -3.92 -15.84 -12.31
N CYS A 5 -3.70 -15.14 -13.42
CA CYS A 5 -3.06 -13.83 -13.41
C CYS A 5 -3.96 -12.76 -12.75
N LYS A 6 -5.24 -12.71 -13.13
CA LYS A 6 -6.19 -11.67 -12.68
C LYS A 6 -6.38 -11.64 -11.16
N ARG A 7 -6.38 -12.80 -10.48
CA ARG A 7 -6.54 -12.86 -9.02
C ARG A 7 -5.44 -12.11 -8.26
N HIS A 8 -4.21 -12.04 -8.77
CA HIS A 8 -3.12 -11.31 -8.14
C HIS A 8 -3.30 -9.80 -8.26
N PHE A 9 -3.76 -9.31 -9.40
CA PHE A 9 -4.14 -7.89 -9.57
C PHE A 9 -5.29 -7.47 -8.65
N ILE A 10 -6.22 -8.39 -8.37
CA ILE A 10 -7.28 -8.17 -7.38
C ILE A 10 -6.68 -8.06 -5.98
N GLN A 11 -5.83 -9.00 -5.55
CA GLN A 11 -5.21 -8.94 -4.21
C GLN A 11 -4.21 -7.78 -4.04
N ASP A 12 -3.52 -7.37 -5.09
CA ASP A 12 -2.69 -6.17 -5.10
C ASP A 12 -3.55 -4.92 -4.84
N THR A 13 -4.72 -4.84 -5.48
CA THR A 13 -5.69 -3.76 -5.22
C THR A 13 -6.22 -3.82 -3.78
N CYS A 14 -6.55 -5.02 -3.27
CA CYS A 14 -6.97 -5.21 -1.88
C CYS A 14 -5.88 -4.79 -0.88
N LEU A 15 -4.63 -5.18 -1.10
CA LEU A 15 -3.50 -4.80 -0.24
C LEU A 15 -3.28 -3.28 -0.29
N TYR A 16 -3.24 -2.69 -1.49
CA TYR A 16 -2.95 -1.26 -1.69
C TYR A 16 -4.03 -0.33 -1.11
N GLU A 17 -5.31 -0.69 -1.23
CA GLU A 17 -6.41 0.14 -0.74
C GLU A 17 -6.80 -0.19 0.71
N CYS A 18 -6.78 -1.46 1.14
CA CYS A 18 -7.32 -1.87 2.44
C CYS A 18 -6.28 -2.09 3.53
N SER A 19 -5.00 -2.35 3.22
CA SER A 19 -4.02 -2.74 4.24
C SER A 19 -3.67 -1.60 5.20
N PRO A 20 -3.89 -1.75 6.52
CA PRO A 20 -3.52 -0.73 7.48
C PRO A 20 -2.01 -0.76 7.80
N ASN A 21 -1.22 -1.63 7.16
CA ASN A 21 0.16 -1.96 7.56
C ASN A 21 1.22 -1.45 6.59
N LEU A 22 0.88 -0.56 5.66
CA LEU A 22 1.81 -0.05 4.65
C LEU A 22 2.52 1.26 5.07
N GLY A 23 2.25 1.75 6.28
CA GLY A 23 2.75 3.02 6.83
C GLY A 23 4.25 3.30 6.63
N PRO A 24 5.18 2.36 6.91
CA PRO A 24 6.63 2.59 6.79
C PRO A 24 7.09 2.97 5.38
N TRP A 25 6.28 2.65 4.37
CA TRP A 25 6.58 2.86 2.94
C TRP A 25 5.76 3.99 2.31
N ILE A 26 4.85 4.60 3.04
CA ILE A 26 4.09 5.76 2.57
C ILE A 26 5.03 6.97 2.48
N ARG A 27 5.02 7.64 1.34
CA ARG A 27 5.83 8.82 1.06
C ARG A 27 4.98 9.90 0.40
N GLU A 28 5.17 11.14 0.82
CA GLU A 28 4.64 12.28 0.07
C GLU A 28 5.32 12.35 -1.31
N VAL A 29 4.51 12.55 -2.35
CA VAL A 29 4.93 12.58 -3.75
C VAL A 29 4.18 13.66 -4.51
N ASN A 30 4.92 14.49 -5.24
CA ASN A 30 4.34 15.47 -6.15
C ASN A 30 3.87 14.77 -7.44
N GLN A 31 2.59 14.37 -7.48
CA GLN A 31 2.04 13.49 -8.53
C GLN A 31 1.77 14.18 -9.89
N ARG A 32 2.48 15.26 -10.26
CA ARG A 32 2.33 15.94 -11.58
C ARG A 32 2.40 15.01 -12.80
N TRP A 33 3.02 13.84 -12.66
CA TRP A 33 3.20 12.82 -13.69
C TRP A 33 2.13 11.70 -13.70
N ARG A 34 1.35 11.52 -12.63
CA ARG A 34 0.22 10.56 -12.55
C ARG A 34 -1.07 11.36 -12.61
N LYS A 35 -1.73 11.35 -13.75
CA LYS A 35 -2.96 12.13 -14.00
C LYS A 35 -4.22 11.26 -13.83
N GLU A 36 -4.03 9.95 -13.77
CA GLU A 36 -5.07 8.92 -13.77
C GLU A 36 -5.43 8.44 -12.36
N ARG A 37 -6.74 8.36 -12.06
CA ARG A 37 -7.28 7.71 -10.85
C ARG A 37 -8.65 7.07 -11.10
N VAL A 38 -9.02 6.13 -10.23
CA VAL A 38 -10.39 5.62 -10.09
C VAL A 38 -11.27 6.75 -9.52
N LEU A 39 -12.30 7.18 -10.24
CA LEU A 39 -13.20 8.26 -9.84
C LEU A 39 -14.60 8.03 -10.45
N GLY A 40 -15.64 8.17 -9.64
CA GLY A 40 -17.02 8.04 -10.11
C GLY A 40 -17.41 6.66 -10.64
N VAL A 41 -16.73 5.58 -10.21
CA VAL A 41 -17.14 4.22 -10.55
C VAL A 41 -18.56 3.96 -10.02
N PRO A 42 -19.46 3.34 -10.79
CA PRO A 42 -20.71 2.83 -10.24
C PRO A 42 -20.43 1.54 -9.46
N LEU A 43 -20.69 1.55 -8.16
CA LEU A 43 -20.76 0.34 -7.32
C LEU A 43 -22.21 -0.16 -7.33
N CYS A 44 -22.43 -1.48 -7.31
CA CYS A 44 -23.78 -2.03 -7.15
C CYS A 44 -24.34 -1.59 -5.80
N LYS A 45 -25.66 -1.34 -5.74
CA LYS A 45 -26.30 -0.90 -4.50
C LYS A 45 -26.16 -1.95 -3.40
N GLU A 46 -26.25 -3.22 -3.81
CA GLU A 46 -26.19 -4.42 -2.99
C GLU A 46 -24.79 -4.61 -2.38
N ASP A 47 -23.73 -4.45 -3.19
CA ASP A 47 -22.33 -4.49 -2.72
C ASP A 47 -22.05 -3.37 -1.71
N CYS A 48 -22.54 -2.16 -2.00
CA CYS A 48 -22.41 -1.00 -1.10
C CYS A 48 -23.18 -1.20 0.22
N GLN A 49 -24.38 -1.79 0.14
CA GLN A 49 -25.20 -2.13 1.30
C GLN A 49 -24.49 -3.18 2.19
N SER A 50 -24.07 -4.30 1.60
CA SER A 50 -23.37 -5.38 2.33
C SER A 50 -22.13 -4.85 3.04
N TRP A 51 -21.26 -4.13 2.31
CA TRP A 51 -20.03 -3.59 2.89
C TRP A 51 -20.30 -2.64 4.06
N TRP A 52 -21.37 -1.84 4.01
CA TRP A 52 -21.78 -1.01 5.14
C TRP A 52 -22.32 -1.86 6.31
N GLU A 53 -23.17 -2.86 6.04
CA GLU A 53 -23.73 -3.74 7.06
C GLU A 53 -22.64 -4.53 7.82
N ASP A 54 -21.64 -5.02 7.09
CA ASP A 54 -20.46 -5.72 7.61
C ASP A 54 -19.58 -4.79 8.48
N CYS A 55 -19.49 -3.51 8.13
CA CYS A 55 -18.60 -2.56 8.82
C CYS A 55 -19.27 -1.74 9.93
N ARG A 56 -20.60 -1.52 9.92
CA ARG A 56 -21.29 -0.48 10.71
C ARG A 56 -21.01 -0.52 12.23
N THR A 57 -20.76 -1.71 12.79
CA THR A 57 -20.46 -1.92 14.21
C THR A 57 -18.98 -1.86 14.56
N SER A 58 -18.09 -1.94 13.56
CA SER A 58 -16.65 -1.72 13.72
C SER A 58 -16.36 -0.25 14.03
N TYR A 59 -15.12 0.06 14.42
CA TYR A 59 -14.71 1.42 14.82
C TYR A 59 -13.81 2.09 13.77
N THR A 60 -13.99 3.39 13.61
CA THR A 60 -13.09 4.28 12.88
C THR A 60 -13.02 5.64 13.59
N CYS A 61 -12.18 6.54 13.09
CA CYS A 61 -11.94 7.87 13.66
C CYS A 61 -11.98 8.98 12.60
N LYS A 62 -12.50 8.67 11.40
CA LYS A 62 -12.63 9.59 10.27
C LYS A 62 -13.51 9.02 9.15
N SER A 63 -14.16 9.91 8.41
CA SER A 63 -14.96 9.58 7.20
C SER A 63 -14.15 9.45 5.90
N ASN A 64 -12.82 9.60 5.92
CA ASN A 64 -12.00 9.56 4.70
C ASN A 64 -10.64 8.90 4.94
N TRP A 65 -10.41 7.76 4.31
CA TRP A 65 -9.26 6.89 4.54
C TRP A 65 -8.09 7.15 3.57
N HIS A 66 -8.21 8.06 2.59
CA HIS A 66 -7.15 8.37 1.60
C HIS A 66 -5.92 9.09 2.13
N LYS A 67 -6.05 9.84 3.24
CA LYS A 67 -5.10 10.89 3.62
C LYS A 67 -5.14 11.17 5.11
N GLY A 68 -4.00 11.57 5.69
CA GLY A 68 -3.94 12.09 7.05
C GLY A 68 -4.25 11.05 8.14
N TRP A 69 -3.81 9.81 7.95
CA TRP A 69 -3.57 8.91 9.07
C TRP A 69 -2.27 9.30 9.77
N ASN A 70 -2.12 8.92 11.04
CA ASN A 70 -0.83 8.90 11.70
C ASN A 70 -0.15 7.55 11.38
N TRP A 71 1.16 7.58 11.12
CA TRP A 71 1.94 6.44 10.63
C TRP A 71 3.13 6.08 11.52
N THR A 72 3.36 6.82 12.61
CA THR A 72 4.58 6.70 13.44
C THR A 72 4.82 5.29 14.00
N SER A 73 3.76 4.51 14.23
CA SER A 73 3.82 3.11 14.69
C SER A 73 4.02 2.06 13.59
N GLY A 74 3.99 2.46 12.31
CA GLY A 74 3.97 1.57 11.15
C GLY A 74 2.57 1.13 10.68
N TYR A 75 1.50 1.52 11.36
CA TYR A 75 0.14 1.18 10.94
C TYR A 75 -0.79 2.40 10.97
N ASN A 76 -1.96 2.31 10.32
CA ASN A 76 -3.00 3.35 10.35
C ASN A 76 -3.38 3.69 11.81
N GLN A 77 -2.84 4.77 12.35
CA GLN A 77 -3.26 5.32 13.63
C GLN A 77 -4.15 6.55 13.43
N CYS A 78 -5.14 6.69 14.30
CA CYS A 78 -6.01 7.86 14.31
C CYS A 78 -5.21 9.16 14.51
N PRO A 79 -5.64 10.28 13.91
CA PRO A 79 -5.06 11.58 14.19
C PRO A 79 -5.06 11.89 15.69
N VAL A 80 -4.06 12.63 16.17
CA VAL A 80 -3.97 13.01 17.58
C VAL A 80 -5.23 13.78 17.98
N LYS A 81 -5.87 13.38 19.10
CA LYS A 81 -7.18 13.85 19.60
C LYS A 81 -8.42 13.40 18.82
N ALA A 82 -8.31 12.61 17.74
CA ALA A 82 -9.49 12.03 17.09
C ALA A 82 -10.05 10.88 17.93
N ALA A 83 -11.35 10.94 18.25
CA ALA A 83 -12.04 9.88 18.97
C ALA A 83 -12.47 8.76 18.01
N CYS A 84 -12.25 7.51 18.43
CA CYS A 84 -12.80 6.35 17.76
C CYS A 84 -14.30 6.23 18.08
N HIS A 85 -15.12 6.22 17.04
CA HIS A 85 -16.55 5.92 17.12
C HIS A 85 -16.88 4.79 16.14
N ARG A 86 -18.10 4.27 16.22
CA ARG A 86 -18.56 3.24 15.28
C ARG A 86 -18.60 3.78 13.84
N PHE A 87 -18.54 2.89 12.86
CA PHE A 87 -18.67 3.28 11.45
C PHE A 87 -20.00 3.99 11.17
N ASP A 88 -21.11 3.58 11.79
CA ASP A 88 -22.40 4.28 11.64
C ASP A 88 -22.44 5.72 12.18
N PHE A 89 -21.50 6.12 13.04
CA PHE A 89 -21.33 7.52 13.43
C PHE A 89 -20.66 8.37 12.33
N TYR A 90 -19.62 7.83 11.68
CA TYR A 90 -18.89 8.53 10.60
C TYR A 90 -19.53 8.35 9.22
N PHE A 91 -20.32 7.30 9.05
CA PHE A 91 -20.98 6.90 7.82
C PHE A 91 -22.42 6.49 8.13
N PRO A 92 -23.35 7.45 8.33
CA PRO A 92 -24.72 7.17 8.77
C PRO A 92 -25.57 6.41 7.74
N THR A 93 -25.08 6.24 6.52
CA THR A 93 -25.71 5.45 5.45
C THR A 93 -24.66 4.70 4.62
N PRO A 94 -25.04 3.62 3.91
CA PRO A 94 -24.18 2.98 2.92
C PRO A 94 -23.63 3.96 1.88
N ALA A 95 -24.46 4.89 1.41
CA ALA A 95 -24.05 5.92 0.45
C ALA A 95 -22.95 6.83 1.01
N ALA A 96 -23.00 7.21 2.29
CA ALA A 96 -21.95 7.97 2.94
C ALA A 96 -20.62 7.18 2.98
N LEU A 97 -20.68 5.89 3.36
CA LEU A 97 -19.50 5.01 3.34
C LEU A 97 -18.89 4.96 1.93
N CYS A 98 -19.65 4.46 0.95
CA CYS A 98 -19.14 4.19 -0.39
C CYS A 98 -18.65 5.47 -1.08
N ASN A 99 -19.30 6.62 -0.87
CA ASN A 99 -18.88 7.86 -1.51
C ASN A 99 -17.65 8.51 -0.84
N GLU A 100 -17.58 8.55 0.49
CA GLU A 100 -16.63 9.41 1.21
C GLU A 100 -15.33 8.70 1.59
N ILE A 101 -15.39 7.42 1.97
CA ILE A 101 -14.23 6.70 2.54
C ILE A 101 -13.03 6.70 1.60
N TRP A 102 -13.26 6.53 0.29
CA TRP A 102 -12.23 6.56 -0.75
C TRP A 102 -12.22 7.87 -1.57
N SER A 103 -12.52 9.02 -0.94
CA SER A 103 -12.47 10.36 -1.56
C SER A 103 -13.15 10.41 -2.93
N HIS A 104 -14.42 9.99 -3.00
CA HIS A 104 -15.21 10.00 -4.21
C HIS A 104 -14.63 9.18 -5.39
N SER A 105 -13.86 8.13 -5.10
CA SER A 105 -13.69 6.98 -6.03
C SER A 105 -15.06 6.52 -6.57
N TYR A 106 -16.10 6.75 -5.77
CA TYR A 106 -17.51 6.71 -6.11
C TYR A 106 -18.09 8.13 -5.80
N LYS A 107 -18.08 9.08 -6.77
CA LYS A 107 -18.77 10.43 -6.86
C LYS A 107 -18.85 11.37 -5.61
N VAL A 108 -18.47 12.68 -5.60
CA VAL A 108 -17.81 13.62 -6.55
C VAL A 108 -16.97 14.73 -5.81
N ASN A 109 -15.91 15.26 -6.46
CA ASN A 109 -15.19 16.56 -6.28
C ASN A 109 -13.96 16.71 -5.33
N GLN A 110 -12.78 16.76 -5.98
CA GLN A 110 -11.49 17.44 -5.66
C GLN A 110 -10.84 17.43 -4.26
N SER A 111 -9.85 16.55 -4.07
CA SER A 111 -8.41 16.94 -3.92
C SER A 111 -7.51 15.69 -3.87
N TRP A 112 -6.26 15.79 -4.32
CA TRP A 112 -5.39 14.66 -4.71
C TRP A 112 -4.77 13.88 -3.52
N ARG A 113 -4.42 12.59 -3.74
CA ARG A 113 -3.54 11.84 -2.81
C ARG A 113 -2.15 12.47 -2.86
N LYS A 114 -1.71 13.10 -1.77
CA LYS A 114 -0.31 13.53 -1.62
C LYS A 114 0.66 12.37 -1.44
N GLU A 115 0.13 11.19 -1.13
CA GLU A 115 0.88 10.05 -0.60
C GLU A 115 0.81 8.84 -1.55
N ARG A 116 1.87 8.04 -1.62
CA ARG A 116 1.85 6.68 -2.19
C ARG A 116 2.81 5.76 -1.44
N ILE A 117 2.60 4.44 -1.53
CA ILE A 117 3.60 3.46 -1.13
C ILE A 117 4.80 3.46 -2.09
N LEU A 118 6.01 3.30 -1.56
CA LEU A 118 7.25 3.13 -2.31
C LEU A 118 8.14 2.06 -1.65
N ASN A 119 8.64 1.13 -2.46
CA ASN A 119 9.55 0.06 -2.06
C ASN A 119 9.03 -0.84 -0.92
N VAL A 120 7.72 -1.13 -0.90
CA VAL A 120 7.15 -2.14 0.01
C VAL A 120 7.82 -3.49 -0.23
N PRO A 121 8.43 -4.16 0.78
CA PRO A 121 9.21 -5.38 0.61
C PRO A 121 8.26 -6.57 0.42
N LEU A 122 7.78 -6.78 -0.79
CA LEU A 122 6.88 -7.88 -1.13
C LEU A 122 7.60 -9.22 -0.93
N CYS A 123 6.96 -10.17 -0.25
CA CYS A 123 7.54 -11.49 -0.02
C CYS A 123 7.88 -12.20 -1.34
N LYS A 124 8.95 -12.98 -1.27
CA LYS A 124 9.51 -13.69 -2.43
C LYS A 124 8.46 -14.54 -3.14
N GLU A 125 7.69 -15.33 -2.40
CA GLU A 125 6.71 -16.28 -2.97
C GLU A 125 5.49 -15.57 -3.57
N ASP A 126 5.00 -14.48 -2.96
CA ASP A 126 3.90 -13.68 -3.50
C ASP A 126 4.28 -13.07 -4.87
N CYS A 127 5.49 -12.50 -4.98
CA CYS A 127 5.97 -11.95 -6.25
C CYS A 127 6.26 -13.04 -7.30
N GLN A 128 6.87 -14.16 -6.90
CA GLN A 128 7.16 -15.27 -7.81
C GLN A 128 5.88 -15.93 -8.36
N SER A 129 4.87 -16.17 -7.50
CA SER A 129 3.60 -16.76 -7.91
C SER A 129 2.77 -15.81 -8.78
N TRP A 130 2.81 -14.50 -8.53
CA TRP A 130 2.20 -13.51 -9.44
C TRP A 130 2.85 -13.54 -10.82
N TRP A 131 4.18 -13.61 -10.88
CA TRP A 131 4.90 -13.66 -12.16
C TRP A 131 4.57 -14.93 -12.96
N GLU A 132 4.63 -16.11 -12.34
CA GLU A 132 4.38 -17.38 -13.03
C GLU A 132 2.93 -17.46 -13.54
N ASP A 133 1.93 -17.14 -12.70
CA ASP A 133 0.51 -17.14 -13.07
C ASP A 133 0.16 -16.13 -14.17
N CYS A 134 1.00 -15.10 -14.36
CA CYS A 134 0.84 -14.10 -15.42
C CYS A 134 1.69 -14.36 -16.67
N ARG A 135 2.66 -15.27 -16.63
CA ARG A 135 3.74 -15.38 -17.64
C ARG A 135 3.23 -15.48 -19.08
N THR A 136 2.16 -16.25 -19.30
CA THR A 136 1.47 -16.48 -20.58
C THR A 136 0.39 -15.46 -20.93
N SER A 137 -0.06 -14.64 -19.98
CA SER A 137 -0.96 -13.51 -20.25
C SER A 137 -0.26 -12.44 -21.09
N TYR A 138 -1.04 -11.50 -21.66
CA TYR A 138 -0.53 -10.49 -22.59
C TYR A 138 -0.61 -9.06 -22.04
N THR A 139 0.39 -8.24 -22.37
CA THR A 139 0.50 -6.81 -22.08
C THR A 139 1.18 -6.08 -23.26
N CYS A 140 1.10 -4.75 -23.28
CA CYS A 140 1.77 -3.87 -24.24
C CYS A 140 2.72 -2.86 -23.57
N LYS A 141 2.84 -2.91 -22.24
CA LYS A 141 3.58 -1.95 -21.40
C LYS A 141 4.18 -2.62 -20.17
N SER A 142 5.38 -2.18 -19.80
CA SER A 142 6.09 -2.55 -18.56
C SER A 142 5.85 -1.60 -17.37
N ASN A 143 5.10 -0.51 -17.56
CA ASN A 143 4.69 0.40 -16.49
C ASN A 143 3.23 0.78 -16.69
N TRP A 144 2.40 0.45 -15.71
CA TRP A 144 0.93 0.54 -15.78
C TRP A 144 0.37 1.78 -15.07
N HIS A 145 1.20 2.56 -14.37
CA HIS A 145 0.76 3.83 -13.77
C HIS A 145 0.57 4.98 -14.76
N ARG A 146 1.14 4.91 -15.97
CA ARG A 146 1.21 6.07 -16.88
C ARG A 146 1.31 5.71 -18.35
N GLY A 147 0.81 6.61 -19.20
CA GLY A 147 0.98 6.54 -20.66
C GLY A 147 0.18 5.40 -21.29
N TRP A 148 -1.04 5.19 -20.80
CA TRP A 148 -2.11 4.51 -21.54
C TRP A 148 -2.83 5.53 -22.42
N ASP A 149 -3.48 5.06 -23.49
CA ASP A 149 -4.50 5.84 -24.18
C ASP A 149 -5.83 5.71 -23.41
N TRP A 150 -6.50 6.83 -23.17
CA TRP A 150 -7.78 6.91 -22.45
C TRP A 150 -8.92 7.52 -23.27
N THR A 151 -8.70 7.77 -24.57
CA THR A 151 -9.69 8.39 -25.47
C THR A 151 -11.05 7.67 -25.48
N SER A 152 -11.05 6.34 -25.31
CA SER A 152 -12.24 5.49 -25.23
C SER A 152 -12.92 5.43 -23.84
N GLY A 153 -12.46 6.21 -22.85
CA GLY A 153 -12.92 6.10 -21.45
C GLY A 153 -12.41 4.86 -20.70
N SER A 154 -11.67 3.97 -21.36
CA SER A 154 -10.95 2.85 -20.76
C SER A 154 -9.49 2.85 -21.23
N ASN A 155 -8.58 2.28 -20.44
CA ASN A 155 -7.17 2.24 -20.80
C ASN A 155 -6.92 1.30 -22.00
N LYS A 156 -6.29 1.83 -23.05
CA LYS A 156 -5.87 1.12 -24.26
C LYS A 156 -4.36 1.23 -24.46
N CYS A 157 -3.81 0.21 -25.12
CA CYS A 157 -2.43 0.22 -25.56
C CYS A 157 -2.18 1.42 -26.49
N PRO A 158 -1.14 2.24 -26.25
CA PRO A 158 -0.83 3.38 -27.11
C PRO A 158 -0.58 2.96 -28.56
N THR A 159 -0.89 3.87 -29.50
CA THR A 159 -0.65 3.66 -30.93
C THR A 159 0.79 3.22 -31.21
N GLY A 160 0.97 2.18 -32.02
CA GLY A 160 2.28 1.62 -32.35
C GLY A 160 2.88 0.67 -31.30
N THR A 161 2.25 0.47 -30.14
CA THR A 161 2.68 -0.59 -29.19
C THR A 161 2.15 -1.96 -29.62
N ILE A 162 2.97 -3.00 -29.44
CA ILE A 162 2.66 -4.38 -29.83
C ILE A 162 2.35 -5.18 -28.56
N CYS A 163 1.19 -5.84 -28.51
CA CYS A 163 0.89 -6.79 -27.43
C CYS A 163 1.84 -8.00 -27.53
N ARG A 164 2.50 -8.33 -26.41
CA ARG A 164 3.33 -9.54 -26.23
C ARG A 164 2.99 -10.20 -24.90
N THR A 165 3.57 -11.35 -24.62
CA THR A 165 3.43 -12.01 -23.32
C THR A 165 3.96 -11.11 -22.20
N PHE A 166 3.48 -11.33 -20.96
CA PHE A 166 4.02 -10.68 -19.77
C PHE A 166 5.51 -10.95 -19.63
N GLU A 167 5.96 -12.18 -19.88
CA GLU A 167 7.39 -12.56 -19.88
C GLU A 167 8.26 -11.65 -20.78
N ALA A 168 7.75 -11.26 -21.96
CA ALA A 168 8.47 -10.39 -22.89
C ALA A 168 8.60 -8.92 -22.42
N TYR A 169 7.73 -8.47 -21.51
CA TYR A 169 7.80 -7.14 -20.89
C TYR A 169 8.39 -7.16 -19.47
N PHE A 170 8.36 -8.32 -18.82
CA PHE A 170 8.75 -8.58 -17.45
C PHE A 170 9.53 -9.91 -17.41
N PRO A 171 10.82 -9.92 -17.78
CA PRO A 171 11.59 -11.17 -17.92
C PRO A 171 11.92 -11.86 -16.58
N THR A 172 11.60 -11.24 -15.44
CA THR A 172 11.81 -11.81 -14.10
C THR A 172 10.67 -11.37 -13.16
N PRO A 173 10.45 -12.08 -12.03
CA PRO A 173 9.52 -11.64 -11.00
C PRO A 173 9.81 -10.22 -10.49
N ALA A 174 11.09 -9.88 -10.27
CA ALA A 174 11.49 -8.52 -9.87
C ALA A 174 11.07 -7.46 -10.92
N ALA A 175 11.27 -7.75 -12.21
CA ALA A 175 10.86 -6.84 -13.27
C ALA A 175 9.35 -6.56 -13.25
N LEU A 176 8.52 -7.56 -12.96
CA LEU A 176 7.08 -7.39 -12.76
C LEU A 176 6.78 -6.56 -11.50
N CYS A 177 7.11 -7.09 -10.32
CA CYS A 177 6.66 -6.54 -9.05
C CYS A 177 7.18 -5.10 -8.80
N GLU A 178 8.40 -4.80 -9.24
CA GLU A 178 8.98 -3.46 -9.09
C GLU A 178 8.61 -2.52 -10.25
N GLY A 179 8.61 -3.01 -11.49
CA GLY A 179 8.40 -2.19 -12.68
C GLY A 179 6.95 -1.77 -12.92
N LEU A 180 6.02 -2.73 -12.81
CA LEU A 180 4.60 -2.59 -13.15
C LEU A 180 3.98 -1.34 -12.53
N TRP A 181 4.19 -1.15 -11.22
CA TRP A 181 3.65 -0.05 -10.43
C TRP A 181 4.71 0.98 -10.01
N SER A 182 5.73 1.22 -10.85
CA SER A 182 6.71 2.31 -10.65
C SER A 182 7.36 2.30 -9.25
N HIS A 183 7.84 1.14 -8.82
CA HIS A 183 8.43 0.89 -7.49
C HIS A 183 7.47 1.08 -6.31
N SER A 184 6.18 0.74 -6.47
CA SER A 184 5.29 0.56 -5.30
C SER A 184 5.84 -0.53 -4.38
N TYR A 185 6.28 -1.64 -4.99
CA TYR A 185 6.94 -2.75 -4.32
C TYR A 185 8.43 -2.80 -4.67
N LYS A 186 9.18 -3.48 -3.80
CA LYS A 186 10.52 -3.99 -4.00
C LYS A 186 10.50 -5.49 -3.68
N LEU A 187 11.13 -6.33 -4.49
CA LEU A 187 11.19 -7.76 -4.20
C LEU A 187 12.07 -8.00 -2.96
N SER A 188 11.50 -8.65 -1.95
CA SER A 188 12.26 -9.09 -0.78
C SER A 188 12.95 -10.42 -1.02
N ASN A 189 14.15 -10.58 -0.44
CA ASN A 189 14.81 -11.88 -0.35
C ASN A 189 14.20 -12.76 0.75
N TYR A 190 13.38 -12.19 1.63
CA TYR A 190 12.70 -12.92 2.69
C TYR A 190 11.44 -13.62 2.18
N SER A 191 11.21 -14.83 2.71
CA SER A 191 10.02 -15.63 2.46
C SER A 191 8.85 -15.26 3.37
N ARG A 192 7.64 -15.66 2.98
CA ARG A 192 6.41 -15.59 3.80
C ARG A 192 6.63 -16.15 5.21
N GLY A 193 5.98 -15.55 6.21
CA GLY A 193 6.12 -15.93 7.63
C GLY A 193 7.40 -15.46 8.33
N SER A 194 8.33 -14.80 7.63
CA SER A 194 9.61 -14.33 8.21
C SER A 194 9.53 -13.14 9.17
N GLY A 195 8.39 -12.43 9.24
CA GLY A 195 8.30 -11.13 9.92
C GLY A 195 9.14 -10.02 9.25
N ARG A 196 9.56 -10.21 7.99
CA ARG A 196 10.48 -9.32 7.25
C ARG A 196 10.03 -8.95 5.82
N CYS A 197 8.85 -9.38 5.39
CA CYS A 197 8.28 -9.02 4.09
C CYS A 197 6.76 -8.97 4.17
N ILE A 198 6.14 -8.11 3.35
CA ILE A 198 4.70 -7.96 3.25
C ILE A 198 4.13 -9.08 2.37
N GLN A 199 3.07 -9.73 2.86
CA GLN A 199 2.32 -10.76 2.16
C GLN A 199 1.05 -10.15 1.54
N MET A 200 0.81 -10.41 0.26
CA MET A 200 -0.45 -10.10 -0.42
C MET A 200 -1.52 -11.16 -0.09
N TRP A 201 -1.09 -12.39 0.15
CA TRP A 201 -1.96 -13.51 0.51
C TRP A 201 -1.72 -13.95 1.95
N PHE A 202 -2.77 -14.13 2.74
CA PHE A 202 -2.74 -14.77 4.06
C PHE A 202 -4.15 -15.24 4.45
N ASP A 203 -4.25 -16.14 5.43
CA ASP A 203 -5.53 -16.55 6.00
C ASP A 203 -5.89 -15.60 7.16
N PRO A 204 -6.98 -14.82 7.08
CA PRO A 204 -7.38 -13.91 8.15
C PRO A 204 -7.73 -14.63 9.45
N ALA A 205 -8.11 -15.92 9.42
CA ALA A 205 -8.39 -16.71 10.63
C ALA A 205 -7.12 -16.99 11.46
N LEU A 206 -5.93 -16.87 10.86
CA LEU A 206 -4.63 -17.01 11.53
C LEU A 206 -4.03 -15.65 11.93
N GLY A 207 -4.77 -14.55 11.76
CA GLY A 207 -4.30 -13.19 12.00
C GLY A 207 -3.53 -12.60 10.81
N ASN A 208 -3.26 -11.29 10.87
CA ASN A 208 -2.62 -10.55 9.79
C ASN A 208 -1.09 -10.49 10.00
N PRO A 209 -0.28 -11.21 9.20
CA PRO A 209 1.17 -11.27 9.39
C PRO A 209 1.87 -9.94 9.08
N ASN A 210 1.20 -9.01 8.39
CA ASN A 210 1.78 -7.72 8.01
C ASN A 210 1.89 -6.75 9.19
N GLU A 211 1.18 -6.98 10.30
CA GLU A 211 1.27 -6.17 11.52
C GLU A 211 2.68 -6.21 12.13
N GLU A 212 3.27 -7.41 12.25
CA GLU A 212 4.62 -7.58 12.78
C GLU A 212 5.66 -6.92 11.86
N VAL A 213 5.54 -7.16 10.56
CA VAL A 213 6.43 -6.63 9.53
C VAL A 213 6.45 -5.11 9.55
N ALA A 214 5.26 -4.49 9.59
CA ALA A 214 5.14 -3.04 9.61
C ALA A 214 5.72 -2.41 10.89
N ARG A 215 5.48 -3.05 12.04
CA ARG A 215 6.06 -2.65 13.33
C ARG A 215 7.59 -2.74 13.30
N PHE A 216 8.16 -3.81 12.73
CA PHE A 216 9.61 -3.97 12.60
C PHE A 216 10.24 -2.84 11.76
N TYR A 217 9.68 -2.55 10.59
CA TYR A 217 10.21 -1.50 9.72
C TYR A 217 9.98 -0.08 10.27
N ALA A 218 8.89 0.18 10.99
CA ALA A 218 8.70 1.45 11.68
C ALA A 218 9.76 1.70 12.76
N LEU A 219 10.04 0.70 13.58
CA LEU A 219 11.07 0.78 14.61
C LEU A 219 12.46 1.06 14.01
N ALA A 220 12.81 0.38 12.91
CA ALA A 220 14.06 0.64 12.19
C ALA A 220 14.17 2.11 11.71
N LEU A 221 13.11 2.64 11.07
CA LEU A 221 13.06 4.04 10.62
C LEU A 221 13.20 5.04 11.78
N THR A 222 12.62 4.75 12.96
CA THR A 222 12.77 5.61 14.14
C THR A 222 14.16 5.55 14.77
N ALA A 223 14.85 4.40 14.68
CA ALA A 223 16.21 4.23 15.18
C ALA A 223 17.25 4.90 14.25
N GLU A 224 17.03 4.86 12.93
CA GLU A 224 17.85 5.58 11.94
C GLU A 224 17.68 7.11 12.02
N ALA A 225 16.57 7.60 12.59
CA ALA A 225 16.32 9.02 12.81
C ALA A 225 17.03 9.61 14.04
N TRP A 226 17.73 8.80 14.85
CA TRP A 226 18.57 9.33 15.93
C TRP A 226 19.84 10.01 15.36
N PRO A 227 20.20 11.23 15.79
CA PRO A 227 21.40 11.89 15.31
C PRO A 227 22.64 11.05 15.60
N GLN A 228 23.39 10.69 14.55
CA GLN A 228 24.64 9.93 14.68
C GLN A 228 25.68 10.61 15.59
N GLY A 229 25.53 11.92 15.85
CA GLY A 229 26.37 12.70 16.79
C GLY A 229 26.15 12.42 18.29
N ILE A 230 25.09 11.73 18.73
CA ILE A 230 24.89 11.43 20.16
C ILE A 230 25.68 10.18 20.60
N ARG A 231 25.93 9.24 19.68
CA ARG A 231 26.64 7.98 19.98
C ARG A 231 28.10 8.18 20.44
N PRO A 232 28.90 9.08 19.84
CA PRO A 232 30.24 9.42 20.35
C PRO A 232 30.19 10.14 21.70
N LEU A 233 29.22 11.03 21.91
CA LEU A 233 29.05 11.80 23.14
C LEU A 233 28.76 10.90 24.36
N LEU A 234 27.90 9.89 24.20
CA LEU A 234 27.63 8.90 25.24
C LEU A 234 28.84 7.99 25.53
N LEU A 235 29.63 7.64 24.51
CA LEU A 235 30.88 6.89 24.69
C LEU A 235 31.96 7.73 25.41
N CYS A 236 32.10 9.01 25.08
CA CYS A 236 32.98 9.93 25.80
C CYS A 236 32.53 10.13 27.26
N LEU A 237 31.23 10.30 27.53
CA LEU A 237 30.71 10.40 28.89
C LEU A 237 30.98 9.13 29.72
N ALA A 238 30.79 7.94 29.12
CA ALA A 238 31.11 6.67 29.78
C ALA A 238 32.61 6.53 30.09
N LEU A 239 33.50 6.91 29.15
CA LEU A 239 34.95 6.89 29.36
C LEU A 239 35.39 7.88 30.45
N MET A 240 34.88 9.10 30.45
CA MET A 240 35.17 10.11 31.48
C MET A 240 34.69 9.66 32.87
N LEU A 241 33.51 9.04 32.96
CA LEU A 241 33.01 8.45 34.20
C LEU A 241 33.88 7.28 34.69
N SER A 242 34.38 6.43 33.79
CA SER A 242 35.29 5.33 34.18
C SER A 242 36.65 5.81 34.66
N LEU A 243 37.16 6.94 34.15
CA LEU A 243 38.39 7.57 34.63
C LEU A 243 38.20 8.21 36.01
N TRP A 244 37.07 8.88 36.24
CA TRP A 244 36.70 9.47 37.55
C TRP A 244 36.40 8.44 38.66
N LEU A 245 36.32 7.15 38.33
CA LEU A 245 36.11 6.06 39.28
C LEU A 245 37.42 5.31 39.63
N HIS A 246 38.57 5.78 39.13
CA HIS A 246 39.90 5.16 39.31
C HIS A 246 40.98 6.13 39.84
N ASP A 247 40.59 7.33 40.29
CA ASP A 247 41.36 8.25 41.14
C ASP A 247 40.69 8.38 42.52
#